data_AF-A0A932QAE2-F1
#
_entry.id   AF-A0A932QAE2-F1
#
_cell.length_a   1.000
_cell.length_b   1.000
_cell.length_c   1.000
_cell.angle_alpha   90.00
_cell.angle_beta   90.00
_cell.angle_gamma   90.00
#
_symmetry.space_group_name_H-M   'P 1'
#
loop_
_entity.id
_entity.type
_entity.pdbx_description
1 polymer ?
#
loop_
_entity_poly.entity_id
_entity_poly.type
_entity_poly.pdbx_seq_one_letter_code
_entity_poly.pdbx_strand_id
1 'polypeptide(L)'
;MKIKLFVMGIIMSAVAGSAQANIVTIEQINTQQLMTSVATMALINWKVGDMQDSKVSLSLGMEGTMHKEATKEEGNGIWIKNVLTLPIQSDTQELLIDRTSGKTLKYVHNGKEEQMPESNIEIIGTKNETITVPAGTFKVTHVSAKSKDVQAIEIWMNPRDISLDGAAKEFLDQGMIKITLELTSFKKQ
;
A
#
# COMPACT_ATOMS: atom_id res chain seq x y z
N MET A 1 29.40 -2.41 -56.95
CA MET A 1 28.96 -2.90 -55.63
C MET A 1 29.36 -1.86 -54.60
N LYS A 2 28.41 -1.05 -54.08
CA LYS A 2 28.70 0.07 -53.17
C LYS A 2 28.29 -0.32 -51.74
N ILE A 3 29.27 -0.48 -50.87
CA ILE A 3 29.09 -0.69 -49.43
C ILE A 3 28.64 0.63 -48.81
N LYS A 4 27.45 0.68 -48.22
CA LYS A 4 27.01 1.79 -47.37
C LYS A 4 27.28 1.43 -45.91
N LEU A 5 28.26 2.13 -45.35
CA LEU A 5 28.61 2.22 -43.94
C LEU A 5 27.76 3.34 -43.28
N PHE A 6 27.69 3.35 -41.94
CA PHE A 6 27.05 4.34 -41.05
C PHE A 6 25.51 4.21 -40.91
N VAL A 7 24.88 4.21 -39.73
CA VAL A 7 25.21 4.78 -38.41
C VAL A 7 24.63 3.87 -37.32
N MET A 8 25.45 3.51 -36.33
CA MET A 8 25.03 2.92 -35.06
C MET A 8 24.55 4.05 -34.15
N GLY A 9 23.24 4.28 -34.10
CA GLY A 9 22.60 5.25 -33.22
C GLY A 9 22.37 4.65 -31.83
N ILE A 10 23.24 4.98 -30.88
CA ILE A 10 23.01 4.73 -29.46
C ILE A 10 21.89 5.68 -29.00
N ILE A 11 20.68 5.16 -28.85
CA ILE A 11 19.62 5.83 -28.10
C ILE A 11 19.86 5.53 -26.61
N MET A 12 20.70 6.33 -25.96
CA MET A 12 20.68 6.46 -24.50
C MET A 12 19.68 7.57 -24.18
N SER A 13 18.43 7.20 -23.97
CA SER A 13 17.40 8.12 -23.48
C SER A 13 16.41 7.32 -22.65
N ALA A 14 16.12 7.81 -21.44
CA ALA A 14 15.15 7.27 -20.48
C ALA A 14 15.62 6.13 -19.58
N VAL A 15 16.57 6.43 -18.68
CA VAL A 15 16.65 5.72 -17.39
C VAL A 15 16.74 6.75 -16.26
N ALA A 16 15.71 7.58 -16.13
CA ALA A 16 15.58 8.53 -15.02
C ALA A 16 14.19 8.52 -14.36
N GLY A 17 13.28 7.65 -14.79
CA GLY A 17 11.90 7.59 -14.29
C GLY A 17 11.54 6.33 -13.49
N SER A 18 12.42 5.34 -13.38
CA SER A 18 12.06 4.00 -12.87
C SER A 18 12.36 3.77 -11.39
N ALA A 19 13.09 4.65 -10.71
CA ALA A 19 13.44 4.43 -9.29
C ALA A 19 12.33 4.90 -8.33
N GLN A 20 11.57 5.95 -8.69
CA GLN A 20 10.60 6.57 -7.78
C GLN A 20 9.17 6.00 -7.86
N ALA A 21 8.77 5.42 -9.00
CA ALA A 21 7.47 4.77 -9.16
C ALA A 21 7.34 3.44 -8.39
N ASN A 22 8.46 2.87 -7.93
CA ASN A 22 8.53 1.55 -7.26
C ASN A 22 8.42 1.60 -5.72
N ILE A 23 8.55 2.79 -5.12
CA ILE A 23 8.67 2.96 -3.66
C ILE A 23 7.33 2.67 -2.96
N VAL A 24 6.23 3.16 -3.56
CA VAL A 24 4.87 3.12 -3.02
C VAL A 24 4.18 1.79 -3.36
N THR A 25 4.47 1.23 -4.54
CA THR A 25 3.98 -0.08 -4.99
C THR A 25 4.42 -1.21 -4.08
N ILE A 26 5.70 -1.31 -3.72
CA ILE A 26 6.20 -2.39 -2.85
C ILE A 26 5.63 -2.31 -1.43
N GLU A 27 5.39 -1.09 -0.92
CA GLU A 27 4.75 -0.86 0.38
C GLU A 27 3.33 -1.42 0.43
N GLN A 28 2.48 -0.99 -0.51
CA GLN A 28 1.10 -1.42 -0.55
C GLN A 28 0.92 -2.89 -0.89
N ILE A 29 1.79 -3.49 -1.71
CA ILE A 29 1.78 -4.95 -1.94
C ILE A 29 2.06 -5.68 -0.63
N ASN A 30 3.03 -5.18 0.15
CA ASN A 30 3.43 -5.84 1.38
C ASN A 30 2.39 -5.70 2.48
N THR A 31 1.90 -4.48 2.69
CA THR A 31 0.78 -4.21 3.60
C THR A 31 -0.45 -5.00 3.18
N GLN A 32 -0.81 -5.00 1.89
CA GLN A 32 -2.01 -5.71 1.43
C GLN A 32 -1.88 -7.21 1.60
N GLN A 33 -0.78 -7.85 1.19
CA GLN A 33 -0.57 -9.29 1.40
C GLN A 33 -0.60 -9.65 2.89
N LEU A 34 0.04 -8.85 3.75
CA LEU A 34 -0.04 -9.04 5.19
C LEU A 34 -1.50 -8.91 5.67
N MET A 35 -2.23 -7.91 5.19
CA MET A 35 -3.65 -7.75 5.47
C MET A 35 -4.48 -8.91 4.97
N THR A 36 -4.21 -9.52 3.82
CA THR A 36 -4.92 -10.74 3.38
C THR A 36 -4.67 -11.91 4.32
N SER A 37 -3.43 -12.07 4.81
CA SER A 37 -3.09 -13.16 5.74
C SER A 37 -3.79 -13.00 7.09
N VAL A 38 -3.98 -11.75 7.55
CA VAL A 38 -4.68 -11.44 8.82
C VAL A 38 -6.20 -11.35 8.62
N ALA A 39 -6.68 -10.85 7.48
CA ALA A 39 -8.11 -10.72 7.15
C ALA A 39 -8.78 -12.08 6.90
N THR A 40 -8.05 -13.14 6.56
CA THR A 40 -8.64 -14.50 6.59
C THR A 40 -9.16 -14.89 7.99
N MET A 41 -8.71 -14.22 9.06
CA MET A 41 -9.23 -14.39 10.42
C MET A 41 -10.51 -13.57 10.69
N ALA A 42 -10.81 -12.57 9.86
CA ALA A 42 -11.99 -11.70 9.97
C ALA A 42 -12.56 -11.41 8.58
N LEU A 43 -13.66 -12.10 8.22
CA LEU A 43 -14.36 -11.93 6.94
C LEU A 43 -14.42 -10.45 6.50
N ILE A 44 -13.96 -10.16 5.27
CA ILE A 44 -13.93 -8.81 4.70
C ILE A 44 -15.36 -8.29 4.55
N ASN A 45 -15.81 -7.49 5.51
CA ASN A 45 -17.16 -6.97 5.62
C ASN A 45 -17.29 -5.48 5.24
N TRP A 46 -16.26 -4.94 4.57
CA TRP A 46 -16.21 -3.55 4.14
C TRP A 46 -17.39 -3.18 3.25
N LYS A 47 -17.88 -1.95 3.34
CA LYS A 47 -18.98 -1.45 2.51
C LYS A 47 -18.49 -0.29 1.67
N VAL A 48 -19.14 -0.06 0.53
CA VAL A 48 -18.87 1.14 -0.27
C VAL A 48 -19.07 2.39 0.59
N GLY A 49 -18.08 3.29 0.57
CA GLY A 49 -18.02 4.48 1.40
C GLY A 49 -17.39 4.29 2.78
N ASP A 50 -16.87 3.10 3.10
CA ASP A 50 -15.87 2.92 4.15
C ASP A 50 -14.56 3.59 3.72
N MET A 51 -13.93 4.36 4.61
CA MET A 51 -12.69 5.08 4.31
C MET A 51 -11.73 5.18 5.49
N GLN A 52 -10.46 5.45 5.17
CA GLN A 52 -9.39 5.85 6.08
C GLN A 52 -8.60 7.01 5.48
N ASP A 53 -8.26 7.99 6.30
CA ASP A 53 -7.29 9.03 5.98
C ASP A 53 -6.07 8.88 6.88
N SER A 54 -4.88 9.03 6.31
CA SER A 54 -3.61 8.95 7.04
C SER A 54 -2.69 10.10 6.67
N LYS A 55 -1.94 10.61 7.66
CA LYS A 55 -0.76 11.42 7.41
C LYS A 55 0.36 10.51 6.93
N VAL A 56 1.07 10.93 5.89
CA VAL A 56 2.24 10.22 5.37
C VAL A 56 3.48 11.03 5.68
N SER A 57 4.46 10.41 6.30
CA SER A 57 5.77 11.00 6.58
C SER A 57 6.84 10.17 5.90
N LEU A 58 7.69 10.82 5.11
CA LEU A 58 8.83 10.20 4.45
C LEU A 58 10.14 10.67 5.07
N SER A 59 11.19 9.88 4.89
CA SER A 59 12.57 10.33 5.11
C SER A 59 12.85 11.67 4.41
N LEU A 60 13.76 12.47 4.97
CA LEU A 60 14.09 13.84 4.51
C LEU A 60 13.02 14.90 4.81
N GLY A 61 12.06 14.61 5.69
CA GLY A 61 11.09 15.59 6.18
C GLY A 61 9.97 15.93 5.19
N MET A 62 9.78 15.10 4.16
CA MET A 62 8.65 15.24 3.25
C MET A 62 7.39 14.68 3.91
N GLU A 63 6.31 15.44 3.85
CA GLU A 63 5.00 15.05 4.38
C GLU A 63 3.96 15.04 3.26
N GLY A 64 2.97 14.17 3.41
CA GLY A 64 1.84 14.04 2.51
C GLY A 64 0.63 13.42 3.20
N THR A 65 -0.33 13.00 2.40
CA THR A 65 -1.58 12.39 2.87
C THR A 65 -1.92 11.16 2.06
N MET A 66 -2.57 10.19 2.67
CA MET A 66 -3.14 9.04 1.98
C MET A 66 -4.64 8.98 2.28
N HIS A 67 -5.44 8.85 1.24
CA HIS A 67 -6.87 8.59 1.32
C HIS A 67 -7.16 7.20 0.77
N LYS A 68 -7.79 6.36 1.58
CA LYS A 68 -8.17 4.99 1.22
C LYS A 68 -9.68 4.84 1.32
N GLU A 69 -10.32 4.32 0.28
CA GLU A 69 -11.79 4.20 0.21
C GLU A 69 -12.23 2.91 -0.48
N ALA A 70 -13.28 2.29 0.04
CA ALA A 70 -14.05 1.28 -0.67
C ALA A 70 -15.02 1.94 -1.66
N THR A 71 -14.75 1.83 -2.96
CA THR A 71 -15.44 2.67 -3.98
C THR A 71 -16.56 1.97 -4.73
N LYS A 72 -16.44 0.66 -4.95
CA LYS A 72 -17.37 -0.09 -5.82
C LYS A 72 -17.39 -1.58 -5.50
N GLU A 73 -18.54 -2.22 -5.68
CA GLU A 73 -18.66 -3.69 -5.67
C GLU A 73 -18.63 -4.26 -7.09
N GLU A 74 -17.98 -5.41 -7.27
CA GLU A 74 -17.92 -6.14 -8.53
C GLU A 74 -17.98 -7.64 -8.27
N GLY A 75 -19.17 -8.23 -8.44
CA GLY A 75 -19.41 -9.63 -8.07
C GLY A 75 -19.25 -9.84 -6.57
N ASN A 76 -18.39 -10.79 -6.17
CA ASN A 76 -18.00 -11.01 -4.78
C ASN A 76 -16.81 -10.14 -4.34
N GLY A 77 -16.33 -9.25 -5.21
CA GLY A 77 -15.20 -8.38 -4.94
C GLY A 77 -15.59 -6.98 -4.50
N ILE A 78 -14.66 -6.29 -3.86
CA ILE A 78 -14.75 -4.88 -3.53
C ILE A 78 -13.52 -4.14 -4.06
N TRP A 79 -13.76 -3.00 -4.71
CA TRP A 79 -12.72 -2.09 -5.14
C TRP A 79 -12.29 -1.21 -3.97
N ILE A 80 -10.99 -1.22 -3.67
CA ILE A 80 -10.33 -0.30 -2.75
C ILE A 80 -9.46 0.65 -3.57
N LYS A 81 -9.68 1.95 -3.40
CA LYS A 81 -8.88 3.01 -4.01
C LYS A 81 -7.98 3.65 -2.95
N ASN A 82 -6.69 3.70 -3.23
CA ASN A 82 -5.69 4.44 -2.46
C ASN A 82 -5.24 5.65 -3.27
N VAL A 83 -5.25 6.83 -2.68
CA VAL A 83 -4.71 8.06 -3.26
C VAL A 83 -3.67 8.62 -2.30
N LEU A 84 -2.40 8.49 -2.67
CA LEU A 84 -1.28 9.13 -1.98
C LEU A 84 -1.04 10.50 -2.62
N THR A 85 -0.99 11.55 -1.83
CA THR A 85 -0.67 12.92 -2.26
C THR A 85 0.57 13.40 -1.52
N LEU A 86 1.62 13.66 -2.30
CA LEU A 86 2.86 14.29 -1.86
C LEU A 86 2.95 15.71 -2.49
N PRO A 87 3.84 16.59 -2.02
CA PRO A 87 3.90 17.98 -2.51
C PRO A 87 4.18 18.14 -4.01
N ILE A 88 4.82 17.14 -4.63
CA ILE A 88 5.28 17.20 -6.03
C ILE A 88 4.48 16.25 -6.93
N GLN A 89 3.79 15.26 -6.34
CA GLN A 89 3.15 14.20 -7.09
C GLN A 89 1.99 13.57 -6.31
N SER A 90 1.04 12.98 -7.04
CA SER A 90 0.05 12.09 -6.48
C SER A 90 0.15 10.73 -7.15
N ASP A 91 -0.11 9.68 -6.38
CA ASP A 91 -0.13 8.30 -6.84
C ASP A 91 -1.50 7.70 -6.53
N THR A 92 -2.16 7.13 -7.53
CA THR A 92 -3.47 6.50 -7.37
C THR A 92 -3.38 5.03 -7.70
N GLN A 93 -3.94 4.21 -6.82
CA GLN A 93 -4.00 2.76 -6.98
C GLN A 93 -5.40 2.27 -6.69
N GLU A 94 -5.83 1.27 -7.45
CA GLU A 94 -7.12 0.61 -7.27
C GLU A 94 -6.95 -0.90 -7.28
N LEU A 95 -7.57 -1.56 -6.31
CA LEU A 95 -7.42 -2.98 -6.04
C LEU A 95 -8.81 -3.61 -5.98
N LEU A 96 -9.08 -4.59 -6.84
CA LEU A 96 -10.28 -5.41 -6.71
C LEU A 96 -9.94 -6.61 -5.82
N ILE A 97 -10.54 -6.68 -4.64
CA ILE A 97 -10.26 -7.72 -3.65
C ILE A 97 -11.45 -8.66 -3.55
N ASP A 98 -11.23 -9.97 -3.69
CA ASP A 98 -12.25 -10.99 -3.41
C ASP A 98 -12.55 -11.04 -1.91
N ARG A 99 -13.81 -10.82 -1.53
CA ARG A 99 -14.20 -10.71 -0.11
C ARG A 99 -14.06 -12.03 0.67
N THR A 100 -14.08 -13.16 -0.03
CA THR A 100 -14.02 -14.49 0.60
C THR A 100 -12.58 -14.92 0.88
N SER A 101 -11.69 -14.75 -0.09
CA SER A 101 -10.30 -15.19 -0.01
C SER A 101 -9.32 -14.10 0.37
N GLY A 102 -9.73 -12.83 0.29
CA GLY A 102 -8.87 -11.66 0.42
C GLY A 102 -7.93 -11.44 -0.76
N LYS A 103 -7.95 -12.29 -1.80
CA LYS A 103 -7.01 -12.18 -2.92
C LYS A 103 -7.30 -10.95 -3.77
N THR A 104 -6.25 -10.26 -4.18
CA THR A 104 -6.31 -9.22 -5.22
C THR A 104 -6.55 -9.87 -6.58
N LEU A 105 -7.68 -9.54 -7.20
CA LEU A 105 -8.11 -10.00 -8.52
C LEU A 105 -7.64 -9.07 -9.64
N LYS A 106 -7.59 -7.76 -9.38
CA LYS A 106 -7.12 -6.73 -10.33
C LYS A 106 -6.33 -5.66 -9.59
N TYR A 107 -5.33 -5.12 -10.27
CA TYR A 107 -4.52 -4.00 -9.81
C TYR A 107 -4.45 -2.95 -10.91
N VAL A 108 -4.84 -1.73 -10.58
CA VAL A 108 -4.77 -0.58 -11.50
C VAL A 108 -3.91 0.49 -10.85
N HIS A 109 -2.82 0.86 -11.52
CA HIS A 109 -1.90 1.91 -11.10
C HIS A 109 -2.02 3.10 -12.04
N ASN A 110 -2.36 4.28 -11.49
CA ASN A 110 -2.50 5.52 -12.25
C ASN A 110 -3.34 5.37 -13.54
N GLY A 111 -4.44 4.62 -13.44
CA GLY A 111 -5.39 4.36 -14.53
C GLY A 111 -4.97 3.27 -15.51
N LYS A 112 -3.86 2.55 -15.26
CA LYS A 112 -3.41 1.43 -16.09
C LYS A 112 -3.48 0.14 -15.30
N GLU A 113 -4.10 -0.88 -15.88
CA GLU A 113 -4.06 -2.23 -15.30
C GLU A 113 -2.64 -2.79 -15.38
N GLU A 114 -2.14 -3.29 -14.25
CA GLU A 114 -0.79 -3.82 -14.11
C GLU A 114 -0.84 -5.16 -13.39
N GLN A 115 0.21 -5.97 -13.56
CA GLN A 115 0.34 -7.18 -12.76
C GLN A 115 0.77 -6.81 -11.35
N MET A 116 0.08 -7.37 -10.36
CA MET A 116 0.50 -7.25 -8.96
C MET A 116 1.90 -7.84 -8.83
N PRO A 117 2.90 -7.08 -8.36
CA PRO A 117 4.23 -7.60 -8.17
C PRO A 117 4.24 -8.69 -7.11
N GLU A 118 5.01 -9.76 -7.35
CA GLU A 118 5.18 -10.83 -6.38
C GLU A 118 6.05 -10.35 -5.22
N SER A 119 5.58 -10.56 -4.00
CA SER A 119 6.39 -10.38 -2.80
C SER A 119 6.28 -11.62 -1.91
N ASN A 120 7.40 -11.94 -1.26
CA ASN A 120 7.49 -12.99 -0.26
C ASN A 120 7.73 -12.31 1.10
N ILE A 121 6.63 -12.10 1.82
CA ILE A 121 6.66 -11.52 3.16
C ILE A 121 6.87 -12.63 4.17
N GLU A 122 7.83 -12.42 5.07
CA GLU A 122 8.04 -13.23 6.24
C GLU A 122 7.56 -12.44 7.46
N ILE A 123 6.51 -12.94 8.13
CA ILE A 123 6.09 -12.41 9.42
C ILE A 123 7.12 -12.84 10.47
N ILE A 124 7.76 -11.86 11.11
CA ILE A 124 8.80 -12.10 12.12
C ILE A 124 8.25 -11.98 13.54
N GLY A 125 7.09 -11.36 13.73
CA GLY A 125 6.51 -11.21 15.06
C GLY A 125 5.09 -10.67 15.04
N THR A 126 4.37 -10.97 16.12
CA THR A 126 3.04 -10.42 16.38
C THR A 126 2.88 -10.20 17.88
N LYS A 127 2.41 -9.03 18.29
CA LYS A 127 2.08 -8.72 19.69
C LYS A 127 0.85 -7.84 19.78
N ASN A 128 0.12 -7.94 20.90
CA ASN A 128 -0.97 -7.01 21.19
C ASN A 128 -0.43 -5.84 22.01
N GLU A 129 -0.76 -4.62 21.61
CA GLU A 129 -0.38 -3.42 22.34
C GLU A 129 -1.42 -2.30 22.19
N THR A 130 -1.14 -1.13 22.78
CA THR A 130 -1.97 0.06 22.63
C THR A 130 -1.14 1.14 21.97
N ILE A 131 -1.71 1.79 20.95
CA ILE A 131 -1.07 2.87 20.21
C ILE A 131 -1.96 4.10 20.19
N THR A 132 -1.34 5.28 20.22
CA THR A 132 -2.00 6.57 20.02
C THR A 132 -1.52 7.17 18.71
N VAL A 133 -2.48 7.52 17.87
CA VAL A 133 -2.32 8.19 16.56
C VAL A 133 -3.27 9.39 16.52
N PRO A 134 -3.20 10.28 15.51
CA PRO A 134 -4.07 11.45 15.46
C PRO A 134 -5.57 11.13 15.51
N ALA A 135 -6.00 9.99 14.96
CA ALA A 135 -7.40 9.52 15.01
C ALA A 135 -7.86 9.01 16.40
N GLY A 136 -6.95 8.78 17.35
CA GLY A 136 -7.27 8.30 18.69
C GLY A 136 -6.30 7.27 19.25
N THR A 137 -6.73 6.59 20.32
CA THR A 137 -5.98 5.52 20.98
C THR A 137 -6.68 4.18 20.78
N PHE A 138 -5.95 3.18 20.29
CA PHE A 138 -6.50 1.88 19.91
C PHE A 138 -5.74 0.74 20.58
N LYS A 139 -6.47 -0.31 20.98
CA LYS A 139 -5.87 -1.63 21.23
C LYS A 139 -5.68 -2.29 19.87
N VAL A 140 -4.46 -2.69 19.56
CA VAL A 140 -4.07 -3.16 18.23
C VAL A 140 -3.26 -4.44 18.33
N THR A 141 -3.27 -5.20 17.24
CA THR A 141 -2.26 -6.20 16.97
C THR A 141 -1.16 -5.52 16.15
N HIS A 142 0.04 -5.47 16.69
CA HIS A 142 1.24 -5.07 15.97
C HIS A 142 1.84 -6.30 15.31
N VAL A 143 1.92 -6.26 13.99
CA VAL A 143 2.61 -7.26 13.18
C VAL A 143 3.91 -6.67 12.64
N SER A 144 5.01 -7.39 12.85
CA SER A 144 6.31 -7.06 12.27
C SER A 144 6.64 -8.10 11.20
N ALA A 145 7.10 -7.64 10.05
CA ALA A 145 7.43 -8.46 8.90
C ALA A 145 8.64 -7.91 8.14
N LYS A 146 9.16 -8.70 7.21
CA LYS A 146 10.25 -8.31 6.29
C LYS A 146 10.03 -8.97 4.93
N SER A 147 10.70 -8.48 3.91
CA SER A 147 10.79 -9.15 2.60
C SER A 147 12.23 -9.10 2.09
N LYS A 148 12.47 -9.60 0.88
CA LYS A 148 13.78 -9.44 0.22
C LYS A 148 14.10 -7.98 -0.10
N ASP A 149 13.07 -7.18 -0.37
CA ASP A 149 13.19 -5.81 -0.86
C ASP A 149 12.96 -4.76 0.23
N VAL A 150 12.37 -5.14 1.37
CA VAL A 150 12.05 -4.25 2.49
C VAL A 150 12.65 -4.79 3.78
N GLN A 151 13.46 -3.96 4.43
CA GLN A 151 14.21 -4.33 5.64
C GLN A 151 13.29 -4.53 6.84
N ALA A 152 12.27 -3.69 6.97
CA ALA A 152 11.28 -3.78 8.03
C ALA A 152 9.91 -3.29 7.56
N ILE A 153 8.87 -4.02 7.92
CA ILE A 153 7.47 -3.68 7.76
C ILE A 153 6.83 -3.82 9.14
N GLU A 154 6.21 -2.76 9.64
CA GLU A 154 5.48 -2.76 10.91
C GLU A 154 4.07 -2.21 10.67
N ILE A 155 3.06 -2.95 11.13
CA ILE A 155 1.67 -2.54 11.03
C ILE A 155 0.98 -2.71 12.37
N TRP A 156 0.34 -1.64 12.83
CA TRP A 156 -0.54 -1.66 13.99
C TRP A 156 -1.98 -1.65 13.51
N MET A 157 -2.70 -2.76 13.66
CA MET A 157 -4.04 -2.91 13.09
C MET A 157 -5.09 -3.40 14.09
N ASN A 158 -6.32 -2.96 13.88
CA ASN A 158 -7.54 -3.47 14.51
C ASN A 158 -8.73 -3.32 13.53
N PRO A 159 -9.01 -4.32 12.68
CA PRO A 159 -10.09 -4.27 11.69
C PRO A 159 -11.50 -4.32 12.30
N ARG A 160 -11.62 -4.62 13.60
CA ARG A 160 -12.90 -4.54 14.31
C ARG A 160 -13.28 -3.08 14.56
N ASP A 161 -12.35 -2.29 15.06
CA ASP A 161 -12.61 -0.93 15.55
C ASP A 161 -12.29 0.16 14.54
N ILE A 162 -11.35 -0.08 13.63
CA ILE A 162 -10.98 0.83 12.54
C ILE A 162 -11.60 0.31 11.23
N SER A 163 -11.93 1.21 10.31
CA SER A 163 -12.52 0.86 9.01
C SER A 163 -11.52 0.11 8.12
N LEU A 164 -11.99 -0.52 7.05
CA LEU A 164 -11.17 -1.22 6.06
C LEU A 164 -10.18 -2.23 6.70
N ASP A 165 -8.91 -2.17 6.34
CA ASP A 165 -7.86 -3.05 6.88
C ASP A 165 -7.56 -2.82 8.37
N GLY A 166 -8.13 -1.79 8.96
CA GLY A 166 -8.00 -1.50 10.37
C GLY A 166 -6.63 -0.92 10.78
N ALA A 167 -5.80 -0.48 9.83
CA ALA A 167 -4.49 0.09 10.14
C ALA A 167 -4.62 1.41 10.92
N ALA A 168 -4.05 1.44 12.12
CA ALA A 168 -3.84 2.66 12.90
C ALA A 168 -2.53 3.34 12.52
N LYS A 169 -1.48 2.55 12.27
CA LYS A 169 -0.15 3.00 11.87
C LYS A 169 0.51 1.97 10.98
N GLU A 170 1.31 2.44 10.03
CA GLU A 170 2.20 1.62 9.21
C GLU A 170 3.59 2.26 9.22
N PHE A 171 4.63 1.43 9.23
CA PHE A 171 6.01 1.85 9.09
C PHE A 171 6.75 0.90 8.14
N LEU A 172 7.47 1.48 7.19
CA LEU A 172 8.25 0.73 6.22
C LEU A 172 9.65 1.30 6.08
N ASP A 173 10.63 0.40 6.07
CA ASP A 173 12.04 0.71 5.88
C ASP A 173 12.59 0.03 4.62
N GLN A 174 12.78 0.84 3.57
CA GLN A 174 13.39 0.44 2.30
C GLN A 174 14.89 0.81 2.25
N GLY A 175 15.53 0.97 3.41
CA GLY A 175 16.93 1.39 3.54
C GLY A 175 17.07 2.91 3.42
N MET A 176 17.16 3.43 2.19
CA MET A 176 17.32 4.88 1.98
C MET A 176 16.02 5.66 2.22
N ILE A 177 14.88 5.00 2.12
CA ILE A 177 13.57 5.62 2.22
C ILE A 177 12.81 4.94 3.35
N LYS A 178 12.29 5.78 4.26
CA LYS A 178 11.43 5.36 5.35
C LYS A 178 10.08 6.02 5.18
N ILE A 179 9.03 5.25 5.35
CA ILE A 179 7.65 5.70 5.16
C ILE A 179 6.90 5.40 6.46
N THR A 180 6.13 6.36 6.93
CA THR A 180 5.26 6.20 8.10
C THR A 180 3.87 6.74 7.77
N LEU A 181 2.85 5.91 7.95
CA LEU A 181 1.46 6.30 7.82
C LEU A 181 0.85 6.32 9.22
N GLU A 182 0.18 7.40 9.59
CA GLU A 182 -0.54 7.50 10.85
C GLU A 182 -1.99 7.89 10.58
N LEU A 183 -2.92 7.07 11.05
CA LEU A 183 -4.35 7.29 10.85
C LEU A 183 -4.78 8.62 11.46
N THR A 184 -5.40 9.47 10.65
CA THR A 184 -5.95 10.77 11.04
C THR A 184 -7.47 10.76 11.13
N SER A 185 -8.14 9.95 10.31
CA SER A 185 -9.60 9.89 10.21
C SER A 185 -10.04 8.55 9.64
N PHE A 186 -11.25 8.09 9.97
CA PHE A 186 -11.86 6.94 9.31
C PHE A 186 -13.39 7.00 9.39
N LYS A 187 -14.05 6.29 8.48
CA LYS A 187 -15.51 6.12 8.47
C LYS A 187 -15.87 4.67 8.20
N LYS A 188 -16.82 4.15 8.97
CA LYS A 188 -17.38 2.80 8.86
C LYS A 188 -18.89 2.85 8.71
N GLN A 189 -19.44 2.16 7.72
CA GLN A 189 -20.87 2.11 7.37
C GLN A 189 -21.61 0.90 7.98
#